data_AF-A0A7Z0ELV4-F1
#
_entry.id   AF-A0A7Z0ELV4-F1
#
_cell.length_a   1.000
_cell.length_b   1.000
_cell.length_c   1.000
_cell.angle_alpha   90.00
_cell.angle_beta   90.00
_cell.angle_gamma   90.00
#
_symmetry.space_group_name_H-M   'P 1'
#
loop_
_entity.id
_entity.type
_entity.pdbx_description
1 polymer ?
#
loop_
_entity_poly.entity_id
_entity_poly.type
_entity_poly.pdbx_seq_one_letter_code
_entity_poly.pdbx_strand_id
1 'polypeptide(L)'
;MSPSHSDHRGRGTLGTYLLVGACTVGAAAYAVLVGPSMLPPEQAHTATSAATVESGPVEEEPEETEPQAPVGQLRIQVSDRDRAWVQTLNCTGDAEEDPEACAALAAAAAELGSDPVDATGAEPADDIDTAADGGGAQDEDGDGQADGAAEPTVAVDPGVEQLFTEVSEGTVCTDKVYGPQEATIVGTWEGMEVETTLSRKGSCEEARWQRLRAVTDQIG
;
A
#
# COMPACT_ATOMS: atom_id res chain seq x y z
N MET A 1 -17.31 -40.83 62.83
CA MET A 1 -18.20 -39.97 62.03
C MET A 1 -17.50 -39.70 60.71
N SER A 2 -18.02 -40.29 59.63
CA SER A 2 -17.41 -40.35 58.31
C SER A 2 -17.92 -39.22 57.42
N PRO A 3 -17.08 -38.57 56.60
CA PRO A 3 -17.56 -37.83 55.45
C PRO A 3 -17.69 -38.76 54.24
N SER A 4 -18.91 -38.77 53.72
CA SER A 4 -19.36 -39.37 52.46
C SER A 4 -18.61 -38.78 51.27
N HIS A 5 -17.97 -39.62 50.45
CA HIS A 5 -17.50 -39.27 49.12
C HIS A 5 -18.67 -39.45 48.14
N SER A 6 -19.11 -38.36 47.51
CA SER A 6 -20.12 -38.40 46.46
C SER A 6 -19.45 -38.55 45.09
N ASP A 7 -19.77 -39.65 44.39
CA ASP A 7 -19.41 -39.91 43.00
C ASP A 7 -20.05 -38.89 42.05
N HIS A 8 -19.23 -38.07 41.37
CA HIS A 8 -19.63 -37.31 40.20
C HIS A 8 -19.14 -38.01 38.93
N ARG A 9 -19.90 -39.02 38.48
CA ARG A 9 -19.74 -39.62 37.15
C ARG A 9 -21.01 -39.42 36.32
N GLY A 10 -20.82 -38.84 35.14
CA GLY A 10 -21.60 -39.21 33.96
C GLY A 10 -22.71 -38.25 33.52
N ARG A 11 -22.38 -36.99 33.17
CA ARG A 11 -23.25 -36.15 32.29
C ARG A 11 -22.48 -35.25 31.31
N GLY A 12 -21.20 -35.51 31.04
CA GLY A 12 -20.35 -34.60 30.25
C GLY A 12 -20.33 -34.81 28.73
N THR A 13 -20.81 -35.95 28.21
CA THR A 13 -20.54 -36.30 26.79
C THR A 13 -21.73 -36.13 25.86
N LEU A 14 -22.98 -36.19 26.36
CA LEU A 14 -24.18 -36.10 25.52
C LEU A 14 -24.46 -34.66 25.02
N GLY A 15 -24.02 -33.63 25.75
CA GLY A 15 -24.21 -32.24 25.35
C GLY A 15 -23.35 -31.82 24.14
N THR A 16 -22.12 -32.32 24.06
CA THR A 16 -21.16 -31.91 23.01
C THR A 16 -21.54 -32.48 21.65
N TYR A 17 -22.05 -33.71 21.58
CA TYR A 17 -22.48 -34.31 20.31
C TYR A 17 -23.72 -33.63 19.71
N LEU A 18 -24.63 -33.10 20.55
CA LEU A 18 -25.80 -32.36 20.06
C LEU A 18 -25.42 -30.98 19.52
N LEU A 19 -24.43 -30.31 20.11
CA LEU A 19 -23.94 -29.01 19.61
C LEU A 19 -23.20 -29.13 18.27
N VAL A 20 -22.37 -30.17 18.09
CA VAL A 20 -21.66 -30.40 16.81
C VAL A 20 -22.65 -30.71 15.67
N GLY A 21 -23.71 -31.47 15.93
CA GLY A 21 -24.72 -31.80 14.92
C GLY A 21 -25.54 -30.60 14.44
N ALA A 22 -25.79 -29.60 15.29
CA ALA A 22 -26.56 -28.41 14.91
C ALA A 22 -25.77 -27.45 13.99
N CYS A 23 -24.44 -27.34 14.17
CA CYS A 23 -23.60 -26.47 13.34
C CYS A 23 -23.46 -26.95 11.89
N THR A 24 -23.33 -28.27 11.66
CA THR A 24 -23.10 -28.81 10.31
C THR A 24 -24.37 -28.77 9.44
N VAL A 25 -25.55 -28.96 10.04
CA VAL A 25 -26.83 -28.84 9.33
C VAL A 25 -27.12 -27.39 8.93
N GLY A 26 -26.75 -26.41 9.77
CA GLY A 26 -26.89 -24.99 9.45
C GLY A 26 -26.04 -24.55 8.25
N ALA A 27 -24.79 -25.05 8.17
CA ALA A 27 -23.89 -24.72 7.06
C ALA A 27 -24.39 -25.25 5.71
N ALA A 28 -24.92 -26.48 5.67
CA ALA A 28 -25.46 -27.08 4.45
C ALA A 28 -26.73 -26.35 3.96
N ALA A 29 -27.60 -25.91 4.88
CA ALA A 29 -28.80 -25.16 4.52
C ALA A 29 -28.47 -23.76 3.97
N TYR A 30 -27.46 -23.08 4.52
CA TYR A 30 -27.02 -21.76 4.04
C TYR A 30 -26.42 -21.83 2.63
N ALA A 31 -25.67 -22.88 2.31
CA ALA A 31 -25.10 -23.10 0.98
C ALA A 31 -26.17 -23.30 -0.11
N VAL A 32 -27.29 -23.97 0.21
CA VAL A 32 -28.39 -24.18 -0.74
C VAL A 32 -29.25 -22.93 -0.95
N LEU A 33 -29.38 -22.07 0.07
CA LEU A 33 -30.24 -20.89 0.00
C LEU A 33 -29.55 -19.65 -0.59
N VAL A 34 -28.24 -19.49 -0.38
CA VAL A 34 -27.45 -18.33 -0.84
C VAL A 34 -26.59 -18.64 -2.07
N GLY A 35 -26.31 -19.93 -2.33
CA GLY A 35 -25.53 -20.38 -3.48
C GLY A 35 -26.04 -19.95 -4.88
N PRO A 36 -27.35 -19.82 -5.15
CA PRO A 36 -27.81 -19.45 -6.49
C PRO A 36 -27.52 -18.00 -6.89
N SER A 37 -27.12 -17.13 -5.96
CA SER A 37 -26.88 -15.70 -6.24
C SER A 37 -25.45 -15.38 -6.68
N MET A 38 -24.55 -16.36 -6.68
CA MET A 38 -23.14 -16.20 -7.14
C MET A 38 -22.82 -17.02 -8.38
N LEU A 39 -23.82 -17.61 -9.03
CA LEU A 39 -23.66 -18.30 -10.32
C LEU A 39 -23.83 -17.29 -11.47
N PRO A 40 -22.85 -17.15 -12.39
CA PRO A 40 -23.00 -16.34 -13.59
C PRO A 40 -24.16 -16.87 -14.47
N PRO A 41 -24.87 -16.00 -15.21
CA PRO A 41 -26.06 -16.37 -15.99
C PRO A 41 -25.67 -17.08 -17.29
N GLU A 42 -25.08 -18.26 -17.23
CA GLU A 42 -24.64 -19.00 -18.43
C GLU A 42 -25.39 -20.33 -18.65
N GLN A 43 -26.34 -20.71 -17.77
CA GLN A 43 -27.00 -22.02 -17.89
C GLN A 43 -28.54 -21.99 -17.79
N ALA A 44 -29.17 -20.89 -18.22
CA ALA A 44 -30.61 -20.79 -18.34
C ALA A 44 -31.14 -20.96 -19.77
N HIS A 45 -30.45 -21.67 -20.67
CA HIS A 45 -30.96 -21.90 -22.04
C HIS A 45 -30.67 -23.29 -22.61
N THR A 46 -31.16 -24.36 -21.97
CA THR A 46 -31.50 -25.59 -22.69
C THR A 46 -32.97 -25.55 -23.12
N ALA A 47 -33.24 -24.84 -24.22
CA ALA A 47 -34.32 -25.13 -25.18
C ALA A 47 -34.24 -24.18 -26.38
N THR A 48 -33.89 -24.72 -27.55
CA THR A 48 -34.26 -24.24 -28.90
C THR A 48 -34.08 -22.75 -29.20
N SER A 49 -33.01 -22.42 -29.93
CA SER A 49 -33.09 -21.88 -31.30
C SER A 49 -31.69 -21.69 -31.87
N ALA A 50 -31.51 -22.12 -33.12
CA ALA A 50 -30.36 -21.77 -33.92
C ALA A 50 -30.30 -20.26 -34.12
N ALA A 51 -29.22 -19.62 -33.67
CA ALA A 51 -28.81 -18.30 -34.14
C ALA A 51 -27.28 -18.22 -34.05
N THR A 52 -26.69 -17.98 -35.21
CA THR A 52 -25.36 -17.45 -35.51
C THR A 52 -24.45 -17.18 -34.31
N VAL A 53 -23.36 -17.96 -34.21
CA VAL A 53 -22.15 -17.54 -33.50
C VAL A 53 -21.54 -16.42 -34.33
N GLU A 54 -21.93 -15.18 -34.03
CA GLU A 54 -21.16 -14.01 -34.43
C GLU A 54 -20.01 -13.96 -33.45
N SER A 55 -18.81 -14.30 -33.92
CA SER A 55 -17.58 -14.18 -33.16
C SER A 55 -17.33 -12.70 -32.87
N GLY A 56 -17.85 -12.23 -31.75
CA GLY A 56 -17.40 -10.98 -31.15
C GLY A 56 -15.90 -11.07 -30.87
N PRO A 57 -15.15 -9.96 -30.98
CA PRO A 57 -13.76 -9.95 -30.58
C PRO A 57 -13.69 -10.43 -29.13
N VAL A 58 -12.79 -11.37 -28.86
CA VAL A 58 -12.38 -11.72 -27.51
C VAL A 58 -11.97 -10.41 -26.85
N GLU A 59 -12.77 -9.93 -25.88
CA GLU A 59 -12.26 -8.97 -24.89
C GLU A 59 -11.11 -9.73 -24.22
N GLU A 60 -9.87 -9.39 -24.62
CA GLU A 60 -8.68 -9.87 -23.93
C GLU A 60 -8.85 -9.40 -22.49
N GLU A 61 -9.10 -10.35 -21.58
CA GLU A 61 -9.01 -10.08 -20.15
C GLU A 61 -7.69 -9.34 -19.95
N PRO A 62 -7.68 -8.16 -19.30
CA PRO A 62 -6.43 -7.44 -19.11
C PRO A 62 -5.46 -8.42 -18.49
N GLU A 63 -4.34 -8.70 -19.17
CA GLU A 63 -3.29 -9.54 -18.61
C GLU A 63 -3.00 -8.96 -17.23
N GLU A 64 -3.37 -9.70 -16.18
CA GLU A 64 -3.09 -9.33 -14.79
C GLU A 64 -1.57 -9.26 -14.70
N THR A 65 -1.04 -8.06 -14.93
CA THR A 65 0.38 -7.80 -14.82
C THR A 65 0.67 -7.94 -13.35
N GLU A 66 1.19 -9.11 -12.96
CA GLU A 66 1.52 -9.38 -11.58
C GLU A 66 2.45 -8.26 -11.09
N PRO A 67 2.08 -7.54 -10.02
CA PRO A 67 2.88 -6.43 -9.55
C PRO A 67 4.28 -6.96 -9.22
N GLN A 68 5.28 -6.37 -9.87
CA GLN A 68 6.67 -6.72 -9.65
C GLN A 68 7.01 -6.44 -8.19
N ALA A 69 7.57 -7.42 -7.49
CA ALA A 69 7.98 -7.24 -6.10
C ALA A 69 9.15 -6.25 -6.01
N PRO A 70 9.22 -5.44 -4.95
CA PRO A 70 10.24 -4.40 -4.83
C PRO A 70 11.62 -5.03 -4.58
N VAL A 71 12.67 -4.32 -5.03
CA VAL A 71 14.06 -4.71 -4.80
C VAL A 71 14.75 -3.64 -3.95
N GLY A 72 15.44 -4.03 -2.88
CA GLY A 72 16.13 -3.06 -2.03
C GLY A 72 16.82 -3.67 -0.82
N GLN A 73 17.74 -2.91 -0.25
CA GLN A 73 18.38 -3.23 1.02
C GLN A 73 18.35 -2.01 1.93
N LEU A 74 17.62 -2.10 3.04
CA LEU A 74 17.50 -1.04 4.02
C LEU A 74 18.03 -1.50 5.38
N ARG A 75 18.80 -0.65 6.03
CA ARG A 75 19.15 -0.79 7.45
C ARG A 75 18.30 0.20 8.23
N ILE A 76 17.50 -0.34 9.13
CA ILE A 76 16.57 0.42 9.95
C ILE A 76 17.03 0.33 11.39
N GLN A 77 17.33 1.48 11.99
CA GLN A 77 17.60 1.62 13.41
C GLN A 77 16.45 2.39 14.02
N VAL A 78 15.89 1.86 15.10
CA VAL A 78 14.85 2.57 15.83
C VAL A 78 15.17 2.53 17.31
N SER A 79 14.87 3.64 17.98
CA SER A 79 15.19 3.87 19.38
C SER A 79 14.04 4.52 20.12
N ASP A 80 13.98 4.23 21.41
CA ASP A 80 13.14 4.84 22.43
C ASP A 80 14.07 5.14 23.65
N ARG A 81 13.53 5.69 24.74
CA ARG A 81 14.24 6.00 25.98
C ARG A 81 14.98 4.83 26.60
N ASP A 82 14.38 3.63 26.52
CA ASP A 82 14.87 2.45 27.24
C ASP A 82 15.41 1.35 26.33
N ARG A 83 15.20 1.46 25.01
CA ARG A 83 15.45 0.38 24.04
C ARG A 83 15.90 0.94 22.70
N ALA A 84 16.75 0.19 22.01
CA ALA A 84 17.07 0.42 20.61
C ALA A 84 17.29 -0.94 19.92
N TRP A 85 16.92 -1.03 18.66
CA TRP A 85 17.20 -2.19 17.82
C TRP A 85 17.58 -1.76 16.41
N VAL A 86 18.20 -2.69 15.70
CA VAL A 86 18.63 -2.52 14.33
C VAL A 86 18.19 -3.76 13.56
N GLN A 87 17.57 -3.55 12.41
CA GLN A 87 17.24 -4.59 11.46
C GLN A 87 17.80 -4.25 10.09
N THR A 88 18.04 -5.29 9.29
CA THR A 88 18.31 -5.16 7.86
C THR A 88 17.15 -5.80 7.13
N LEU A 89 16.44 -5.02 6.32
CA LEU A 89 15.44 -5.48 5.38
C LEU A 89 16.12 -5.71 4.03
N ASN A 90 15.90 -6.87 3.44
CA ASN A 90 16.42 -7.23 2.13
C ASN A 90 15.25 -7.73 1.29
N CYS A 91 14.95 -7.02 0.22
CA CYS A 91 13.91 -7.34 -0.75
C CYS A 91 14.62 -7.70 -2.06
N THR A 92 14.40 -8.91 -2.54
CA THR A 92 15.10 -9.50 -3.67
C THR A 92 14.31 -9.38 -4.97
N GLY A 93 13.02 -9.01 -4.87
CA GLY A 93 12.09 -9.01 -6.00
C GLY A 93 11.37 -10.34 -6.15
N ASP A 94 11.49 -11.24 -5.17
CA ASP A 94 10.75 -12.49 -5.09
C ASP A 94 9.74 -12.41 -3.95
N ALA A 95 8.45 -12.28 -4.28
CA ALA A 95 7.39 -12.07 -3.29
C ALA A 95 7.19 -13.27 -2.33
N GLU A 96 7.63 -14.47 -2.71
CA GLU A 96 7.49 -15.67 -1.88
C GLU A 96 8.62 -15.78 -0.85
N GLU A 97 9.84 -15.35 -1.21
CA GLU A 97 11.02 -15.35 -0.34
C GLU A 97 11.16 -14.07 0.51
N ASP A 98 10.64 -12.95 0.01
CA ASP A 98 10.83 -11.64 0.64
C ASP A 98 9.99 -11.45 1.93
N PRO A 99 10.51 -10.71 2.93
CA PRO A 99 9.73 -10.37 4.11
C PRO A 99 8.46 -9.58 3.79
N GLU A 100 7.37 -9.80 4.54
CA GLU A 100 6.08 -9.07 4.38
C GLU A 100 6.26 -7.54 4.40
N ALA A 101 7.25 -7.04 5.14
CA ALA A 101 7.58 -5.62 5.17
C ALA A 101 7.95 -5.04 3.79
N CYS A 102 8.49 -5.85 2.88
CA CYS A 102 8.80 -5.43 1.52
C CYS A 102 7.51 -5.08 0.75
N ALA A 103 6.55 -6.01 0.73
CA ALA A 103 5.25 -5.80 0.09
C ALA A 103 4.47 -4.65 0.74
N ALA A 104 4.53 -4.51 2.07
CA ALA A 104 3.86 -3.43 2.78
C ALA A 104 4.42 -2.04 2.42
N LEU A 105 5.74 -1.91 2.24
CA LEU A 105 6.35 -0.67 1.78
C LEU A 105 5.99 -0.35 0.32
N ALA A 106 6.00 -1.35 -0.56
CA ALA A 106 5.56 -1.17 -1.96
C ALA A 106 4.09 -0.74 -2.05
N ALA A 107 3.21 -1.34 -1.26
CA ALA A 107 1.82 -0.91 -1.16
C ALA A 107 1.71 0.55 -0.68
N ALA A 108 2.46 0.93 0.37
CA ALA A 108 2.48 2.30 0.84
C ALA A 108 3.00 3.30 -0.19
N ALA A 109 3.99 2.92 -1.02
CA ALA A 109 4.46 3.73 -2.14
C ALA A 109 3.38 3.87 -3.23
N ALA A 110 2.73 2.77 -3.63
CA ALA A 110 1.69 2.80 -4.66
C ALA A 110 0.51 3.71 -4.29
N GLU A 111 0.11 3.73 -3.01
CA GLU A 111 -0.93 4.65 -2.51
C GLU A 111 -0.52 6.13 -2.66
N LEU A 112 0.77 6.44 -2.53
CA LEU A 112 1.31 7.81 -2.70
C LEU A 112 1.47 8.21 -4.17
N GLY A 113 1.77 7.25 -5.04
CA GLY A 113 1.91 7.46 -6.49
C GLY A 113 0.58 7.52 -7.25
N SER A 114 -0.50 7.01 -6.64
CA SER A 114 -1.83 6.94 -7.26
C SER A 114 -2.64 8.23 -7.17
N ASP A 115 -2.18 9.25 -6.43
CA ASP A 115 -2.76 10.58 -6.47
C ASP A 115 -2.26 11.30 -7.72
N PRO A 116 -3.11 11.58 -8.73
CA PRO A 116 -2.76 12.58 -9.73
C PRO A 116 -2.70 13.92 -9.00
N VAL A 117 -1.52 14.28 -8.50
CA VAL A 117 -1.22 15.67 -8.24
C VAL A 117 -1.37 16.36 -9.59
N ASP A 118 -2.50 17.04 -9.72
CA ASP A 118 -2.78 17.89 -10.86
C ASP A 118 -1.74 19.01 -10.83
N ALA A 119 -0.57 18.72 -11.42
CA ALA A 119 0.45 19.70 -11.75
C ALA A 119 -0.03 20.63 -12.88
N THR A 120 -1.34 20.61 -13.20
CA THR A 120 -2.03 21.61 -14.00
C THR A 120 -2.65 22.66 -13.09
N GLY A 121 -1.79 23.33 -12.31
CA GLY A 121 -1.99 24.75 -11.99
C GLY A 121 -1.73 25.62 -13.23
N ALA A 122 -2.34 25.26 -14.35
CA ALA A 122 -2.42 26.04 -15.57
C ALA A 122 -3.85 25.83 -16.08
N GLU A 123 -4.79 26.51 -15.43
CA GLU A 123 -6.10 26.75 -16.01
C GLU A 123 -5.86 27.26 -17.45
N PRO A 124 -6.41 26.61 -18.50
CA PRO A 124 -6.47 27.27 -19.79
C PRO A 124 -7.36 28.49 -19.58
N ALA A 125 -6.75 29.68 -19.62
CA ALA A 125 -7.48 30.92 -19.65
C ALA A 125 -8.32 30.93 -20.94
N ASP A 126 -9.60 30.56 -20.81
CA ASP A 126 -10.63 30.93 -21.77
C ASP A 126 -10.67 32.47 -21.85
N ASP A 127 -10.22 32.97 -23.00
CA ASP A 127 -10.54 34.23 -23.65
C ASP A 127 -11.05 35.39 -22.77
N ILE A 128 -10.15 36.31 -22.43
CA ILE A 128 -10.50 37.74 -22.37
C ILE A 128 -9.52 38.55 -23.22
N ASP A 129 -10.03 38.95 -24.38
CA ASP A 129 -9.58 40.07 -25.19
C ASP A 129 -9.31 41.31 -24.31
N THR A 130 -8.04 41.73 -24.22
CA THR A 130 -7.72 43.15 -24.03
C THR A 130 -6.38 43.46 -24.69
N ALA A 131 -6.47 44.11 -25.85
CA ALA A 131 -5.37 44.80 -26.49
C ALA A 131 -4.82 45.92 -25.58
N ALA A 132 -3.51 45.90 -25.35
CA ALA A 132 -2.74 47.12 -25.07
C ALA A 132 -1.31 46.98 -25.62
N ASP A 133 -1.02 47.95 -26.47
CA ASP A 133 0.19 48.22 -27.24
C ASP A 133 1.37 48.67 -26.33
N GLY A 134 2.60 48.33 -26.70
CA GLY A 134 3.76 49.18 -26.38
C GLY A 134 4.99 48.55 -25.70
N GLY A 135 5.82 47.84 -26.48
CA GLY A 135 7.25 48.14 -26.71
C GLY A 135 8.30 48.05 -25.58
N GLY A 136 9.40 47.34 -25.87
CA GLY A 136 10.72 47.64 -25.31
C GLY A 136 11.67 46.44 -25.17
N ALA A 137 12.62 46.32 -26.11
CA ALA A 137 13.66 45.29 -26.21
C ALA A 137 14.78 45.40 -25.16
N GLN A 138 15.49 44.29 -24.87
CA GLN A 138 16.88 44.07 -25.32
C GLN A 138 17.44 42.69 -24.93
N ASP A 139 18.34 42.24 -25.79
CA ASP A 139 19.03 40.95 -25.90
C ASP A 139 19.98 40.64 -24.73
N GLU A 140 20.19 39.36 -24.41
CA GLU A 140 21.51 38.81 -24.04
C GLU A 140 21.64 37.35 -24.52
N ASP A 141 22.54 37.16 -25.48
CA ASP A 141 23.11 35.88 -25.91
C ASP A 141 23.75 35.13 -24.73
N GLY A 142 23.59 33.81 -24.71
CA GLY A 142 24.06 32.95 -23.62
C GLY A 142 24.09 31.48 -23.99
N ASP A 143 24.74 31.16 -25.10
CA ASP A 143 25.19 29.82 -25.47
C ASP A 143 26.17 29.27 -24.42
N GLY A 144 25.61 28.51 -23.48
CA GLY A 144 26.34 27.68 -22.52
C GLY A 144 25.94 26.21 -22.71
N GLN A 145 26.57 25.55 -23.68
CA GLN A 145 26.60 24.10 -23.81
C GLN A 145 27.15 23.50 -22.50
N ALA A 146 26.27 22.95 -21.67
CA ALA A 146 26.65 22.00 -20.64
C ALA A 146 26.32 20.60 -21.17
N ASP A 147 27.29 19.99 -21.85
CA ASP A 147 27.37 18.53 -21.98
C ASP A 147 27.66 17.93 -20.60
N GLY A 148 26.66 18.00 -19.71
CA GLY A 148 26.56 17.10 -18.58
C GLY A 148 25.92 15.84 -19.13
N ALA A 149 26.69 14.75 -19.21
CA ALA A 149 26.14 13.44 -19.46
C ALA A 149 24.96 13.24 -18.50
N ALA A 150 23.74 13.25 -19.04
CA ALA A 150 22.59 12.77 -18.32
C ALA A 150 22.91 11.31 -18.02
N GLU A 151 23.29 11.04 -16.78
CA GLU A 151 23.21 9.69 -16.23
C GLU A 151 21.81 9.19 -16.58
N PRO A 152 21.64 7.92 -16.97
CA PRO A 152 20.32 7.38 -17.20
C PRO A 152 19.58 7.50 -15.86
N THR A 153 18.78 8.56 -15.71
CA THR A 153 17.84 8.70 -14.62
C THR A 153 16.83 7.63 -14.88
N VAL A 154 17.04 6.45 -14.30
CA VAL A 154 15.99 5.46 -14.15
C VAL A 154 14.85 6.26 -13.52
N ALA A 155 13.77 6.45 -14.26
CA ALA A 155 12.62 7.18 -13.76
C ALA A 155 12.18 6.46 -12.48
N VAL A 156 12.37 7.11 -11.34
CA VAL A 156 11.94 6.57 -10.06
C VAL A 156 10.44 6.76 -9.99
N ASP A 157 9.73 5.76 -9.50
CA ASP A 157 8.30 5.88 -9.28
C ASP A 157 8.03 7.02 -8.25
N PRO A 158 7.11 7.96 -8.54
CA PRO A 158 6.88 9.11 -7.65
C PRO A 158 6.36 8.67 -6.27
N GLY A 159 5.69 7.53 -6.17
CA GLY A 159 5.28 6.93 -4.90
C GLY A 159 6.48 6.50 -4.06
N VAL A 160 7.49 5.91 -4.70
CA VAL A 160 8.77 5.54 -4.07
C VAL A 160 9.50 6.77 -3.54
N GLU A 161 9.58 7.85 -4.32
CA GLU A 161 10.19 9.11 -3.86
C GLU A 161 9.47 9.68 -2.63
N GLN A 162 8.14 9.71 -2.68
CA GLN A 162 7.30 10.28 -1.62
C GLN A 162 7.29 9.43 -0.33
N LEU A 163 7.56 8.12 -0.43
CA LEU A 163 7.58 7.21 0.72
C LEU A 163 8.61 7.64 1.77
N PHE A 164 9.79 8.07 1.33
CA PHE A 164 10.91 8.44 2.21
C PHE A 164 11.11 9.95 2.36
N THR A 165 10.49 10.76 1.50
CA THR A 165 10.56 12.22 1.54
C THR A 165 10.22 12.79 2.92
N GLU A 166 11.06 13.72 3.37
CA GLU A 166 10.90 14.45 4.63
C GLU A 166 9.76 15.48 4.55
N VAL A 167 9.27 15.93 5.71
CA VAL A 167 8.23 16.95 5.75
C VAL A 167 8.82 18.29 5.29
N SER A 168 8.25 18.86 4.22
CA SER A 168 8.67 20.15 3.70
C SER A 168 8.57 21.26 4.75
N GLU A 169 9.58 22.12 4.78
CA GLU A 169 9.56 23.33 5.61
C GLU A 169 8.32 24.19 5.34
N GLY A 170 7.73 24.74 6.40
CA GLY A 170 6.51 25.54 6.29
C GLY A 170 5.21 24.74 6.16
N THR A 171 5.26 23.41 6.12
CA THR A 171 4.05 22.57 6.23
C THR A 171 3.36 22.82 7.58
N VAL A 172 2.05 23.08 7.55
CA VAL A 172 1.28 23.34 8.78
C VAL A 172 1.03 22.03 9.52
N CYS A 173 1.86 21.77 10.53
CA CYS A 173 1.77 20.60 11.39
C CYS A 173 1.37 21.01 12.81
N THR A 174 0.69 20.11 13.54
CA THR A 174 0.48 20.30 14.98
C THR A 174 1.77 20.02 15.75
N ASP A 175 1.93 20.60 16.94
CA ASP A 175 3.09 20.35 17.83
C ASP A 175 2.89 19.14 18.77
N LYS A 176 1.95 18.23 18.47
CA LYS A 176 1.62 17.10 19.35
C LYS A 176 2.74 16.07 19.36
N VAL A 177 3.19 15.65 20.54
CA VAL A 177 4.13 14.53 20.70
C VAL A 177 3.34 13.23 20.87
N TYR A 178 3.57 12.26 19.98
CA TYR A 178 2.90 10.95 19.95
C TYR A 178 3.73 9.86 20.64
N GLY A 179 5.05 10.03 20.72
CA GLY A 179 5.92 9.11 21.45
C GLY A 179 7.38 9.58 21.49
N PRO A 180 8.22 8.95 22.32
CA PRO A 180 9.65 9.20 22.37
C PRO A 180 10.44 8.49 21.25
N GLN A 181 9.77 7.73 20.39
CA GLN A 181 10.44 6.92 19.38
C GLN A 181 11.05 7.78 18.26
N GLU A 182 12.24 7.40 17.82
CA GLU A 182 12.98 7.97 16.69
C GLU A 182 13.55 6.83 15.83
N ALA A 183 13.52 6.98 14.51
CA ALA A 183 14.02 6.00 13.54
C ALA A 183 14.99 6.63 12.55
N THR A 184 15.99 5.85 12.14
CA THR A 184 16.94 6.17 11.07
C THR A 184 16.92 5.03 10.07
N ILE A 185 16.70 5.35 8.80
CA ILE A 185 16.62 4.39 7.69
C ILE A 185 17.68 4.78 6.68
N VAL A 186 18.57 3.84 6.35
CA VAL A 186 19.63 4.02 5.36
C VAL A 186 19.72 2.85 4.40
N GLY A 187 20.01 3.08 3.13
CA GLY A 187 20.26 2.02 2.15
C GLY A 187 19.75 2.36 0.76
N THR A 188 19.27 1.35 0.04
CA THR A 188 18.74 1.50 -1.31
C THR A 188 17.37 0.85 -1.41
N TRP A 189 16.41 1.54 -2.03
CA TRP A 189 15.07 1.04 -2.28
C TRP A 189 14.66 1.33 -3.72
N GLU A 190 14.37 0.30 -4.51
CA GLU A 190 13.97 0.39 -5.94
C GLU A 190 14.91 1.29 -6.77
N GLY A 191 16.21 1.19 -6.48
CA GLY A 191 17.26 1.97 -7.14
C GLY A 191 17.51 3.37 -6.56
N MET A 192 16.67 3.85 -5.64
CA MET A 192 16.85 5.11 -4.92
C MET A 192 17.75 4.92 -3.68
N GLU A 193 18.72 5.81 -3.49
CA GLU A 193 19.42 5.95 -2.21
C GLU A 193 18.51 6.59 -1.17
N VAL A 194 18.35 5.92 -0.02
CA VAL A 194 17.53 6.38 1.10
C VAL A 194 18.46 6.68 2.26
N GLU A 195 18.38 7.91 2.77
CA GLU A 195 18.92 8.30 4.07
C GLU A 195 17.92 9.26 4.72
N THR A 196 17.22 8.79 5.75
CA THR A 196 16.20 9.61 6.39
C THR A 196 16.05 9.34 7.88
N THR A 197 15.58 10.36 8.60
CA THR A 197 15.22 10.27 10.00
C THR A 197 13.75 10.59 10.23
N LEU A 198 13.17 9.93 11.22
CA LEU A 198 11.76 10.05 11.58
C LEU A 198 11.67 10.23 13.09
N SER A 199 10.75 11.09 13.52
CA SER A 199 10.37 11.20 14.92
C SER A 199 8.86 11.07 15.07
N ARG A 200 8.38 10.84 16.29
CA ARG A 200 6.94 10.89 16.59
C ARG A 200 6.51 12.23 17.17
N LYS A 201 7.08 13.32 16.63
CA LYS A 201 6.86 14.71 17.07
C LYS A 201 6.14 15.49 15.97
N GLY A 202 4.92 15.89 16.25
CA GLY A 202 4.04 16.62 15.35
C GLY A 202 3.27 15.71 14.41
N SER A 203 2.17 16.24 13.86
CA SER A 203 1.22 15.43 13.07
C SER A 203 1.77 14.94 11.74
N CYS A 204 2.63 15.74 11.08
CA CYS A 204 3.18 15.38 9.77
C CYS A 204 4.22 14.25 9.88
N GLU A 205 5.10 14.36 10.88
CA GLU A 205 6.08 13.32 11.21
C GLU A 205 5.39 12.04 11.68
N GLU A 206 4.32 12.13 12.48
CA GLU A 206 3.53 10.95 12.84
C GLU A 206 2.87 10.30 11.62
N ALA A 207 2.32 11.08 10.68
CA ALA A 207 1.75 10.52 9.45
C ALA A 207 2.82 9.78 8.63
N ARG A 208 4.04 10.31 8.60
CA ARG A 208 5.21 9.70 7.96
C ARG A 208 5.65 8.42 8.68
N TRP A 209 5.61 8.40 10.01
CA TRP A 209 5.81 7.20 10.82
C TRP A 209 4.79 6.10 10.48
N GLN A 210 3.51 6.45 10.35
CA GLN A 210 2.44 5.50 10.02
C GLN A 210 2.62 4.88 8.62
N ARG A 211 3.16 5.64 7.65
CA ARG A 211 3.50 5.11 6.33
C ARG A 211 4.62 4.06 6.38
N LEU A 212 5.61 4.26 7.25
CA LEU A 212 6.78 3.39 7.39
C LEU A 212 6.62 2.34 8.51
N ARG A 213 5.39 2.14 8.99
CA ARG A 213 5.09 1.31 10.16
C ARG A 213 5.58 -0.12 10.03
N ALA A 214 5.55 -0.68 8.82
CA ALA A 214 6.03 -2.04 8.52
C ALA A 214 7.48 -2.27 8.94
N VAL A 215 8.32 -1.22 8.99
CA VAL A 215 9.72 -1.30 9.40
C VAL A 215 10.01 -0.61 10.73
N THR A 216 9.09 0.16 11.29
CA THR A 216 9.30 0.91 12.55
C THR A 216 8.58 0.33 13.77
N ASP A 217 7.52 -0.48 13.62
CA ASP A 217 6.66 -0.92 14.74
C ASP A 217 7.19 -2.14 15.55
N GLN A 218 8.42 -2.59 15.32
CA GLN A 218 8.99 -3.73 16.07
C GLN A 218 9.18 -3.50 17.59
N ILE A 219 8.74 -2.37 18.17
CA ILE A 219 8.67 -2.14 19.65
C ILE A 219 7.42 -2.74 20.32
N GLY A 220 6.46 -3.25 19.55
CA GLY A 220 5.16 -3.73 20.04
C GLY A 220 5.22 -4.91 21.00
#